data_AF-A0A2G6HB34-F1
#
_entry.id   AF-A0A2G6HB34-F1
#
_cell.length_a   1.000
_cell.length_b   1.000
_cell.length_c   1.000
_cell.angle_alpha   90.00
_cell.angle_beta   90.00
_cell.angle_gamma   90.00
#
_symmetry.space_group_name_H-M   'P 1'
#
loop_
_entity.id
_entity.type
_entity.pdbx_description
1 polymer ?
#
loop_
_entity_poly.entity_id
_entity_poly.type
_entity_poly.pdbx_seq_one_letter_code
_entity_poly.pdbx_strand_id
1 'polypeptide(L)' 'MRRWVVQAQIDGGQRQGATSEELAEITGLKATVCRLEDDNEILRRASIFFAGELDPRGR' A
#
# COMPACT_ATOMS: atom_id res chain seq x y z
N MET A 1 -21.44 11.60 -17.99
CA MET A 1 -22.03 10.38 -18.59
C MET A 1 -21.12 9.62 -19.57
N ARG A 2 -20.34 10.27 -20.45
CA ARG A 2 -19.48 9.53 -21.43
C ARG A 2 -18.28 8.77 -20.85
N ARG A 3 -17.87 9.07 -19.61
CA ARG A 3 -16.69 8.46 -18.97
C ARG A 3 -16.83 6.94 -18.79
N TRP A 4 -18.04 6.44 -18.51
CA TRP A 4 -18.27 5.01 -18.31
C TRP A 4 -18.22 4.22 -19.63
N VAL A 5 -18.60 4.86 -20.74
CA VAL A 5 -18.47 4.27 -22.08
C VAL A 5 -17.00 4.12 -22.47
N VAL A 6 -16.17 5.12 -22.14
CA VAL A 6 -14.72 5.04 -22.37
C VAL A 6 -14.10 3.97 -21.49
N GLN A 7 -14.51 3.86 -20.22
CA GLN A 7 -14.02 2.80 -19.33
C GLN A 7 -14.41 1.40 -19.83
N ALA A 8 -15.66 1.21 -20.28
CA ALA A 8 -16.08 -0.06 -20.85
C ALA A 8 -15.31 -0.44 -22.14
N GLN A 9 -14.90 0.54 -22.95
CA GLN A 9 -14.02 0.30 -24.09
C GLN A 9 -12.61 -0.12 -23.66
N ILE A 10 -12.09 0.46 -22.58
CA ILE A 10 -10.78 0.09 -22.01
C ILE A 10 -10.86 -1.32 -21.42
N ASP A 11 -11.88 -1.59 -20.61
CA ASP A 11 -12.11 -2.90 -19.99
C ASP A 11 -12.34 -3.99 -21.04
N GLY A 12 -12.95 -3.66 -22.18
CA GLY A 12 -13.14 -4.55 -23.33
C GLY A 12 -11.97 -4.59 -24.33
N GLY A 13 -10.83 -3.99 -24.01
CA GLY A 13 -9.63 -3.99 -24.88
C GLY A 13 -9.76 -3.22 -26.20
N GLN A 14 -10.85 -2.47 -26.39
CA GLN A 14 -11.09 -1.64 -27.58
C GLN A 14 -10.29 -0.33 -27.55
N ARG A 15 -9.73 0.02 -26.38
CA ARG A 15 -8.96 1.25 -26.17
C ARG A 15 -7.83 0.98 -25.16
N GLN A 16 -6.67 1.59 -25.39
CA GLN A 16 -5.58 1.58 -24.41
C GLN A 16 -5.96 2.37 -23.16
N GLY A 17 -5.64 1.81 -21.99
CA GLY A 17 -5.86 2.40 -20.68
C GLY A 17 -5.80 1.33 -19.59
N ALA A 18 -5.77 1.76 -18.33
CA ALA A 18 -5.88 0.84 -17.21
C ALA A 18 -7.34 0.40 -17.05
N THR A 19 -7.54 -0.90 -16.98
CA THR A 19 -8.86 -1.49 -16.74
C THR A 19 -9.33 -1.18 -15.32
N SER A 20 -10.63 -1.26 -15.12
CA SER A 20 -11.24 -1.10 -13.80
C SER A 20 -10.68 -2.12 -12.78
N GLU A 21 -10.35 -3.33 -13.25
CA GLU A 21 -9.74 -4.39 -12.43
C GLU A 21 -8.31 -4.05 -12.01
N GLU A 22 -7.46 -3.62 -12.95
CA GLU A 22 -6.10 -3.17 -12.67
C GLU A 22 -6.08 -2.00 -11.68
N LEU A 23 -7.00 -1.05 -11.83
CA LEU A 23 -7.14 0.07 -10.90
C LEU A 23 -7.57 -0.40 -9.50
N ALA A 24 -8.49 -1.35 -9.41
CA ALA A 24 -8.91 -1.93 -8.14
C ALA A 24 -7.75 -2.63 -7.43
N GLU A 25 -6.97 -3.44 -8.17
CA GLU A 25 -5.79 -4.10 -7.64
C GLU A 25 -4.75 -3.10 -7.13
N ILE A 26 -4.43 -2.06 -7.91
CA ILE A 26 -3.49 -1.01 -7.50
C ILE A 26 -3.95 -0.34 -6.19
N THR A 27 -5.25 -0.07 -6.03
CA THR A 27 -5.76 0.51 -4.78
C THR A 27 -5.65 -0.45 -3.60
N GLY A 28 -5.91 -1.74 -3.80
CA GLY A 28 -5.76 -2.77 -2.76
C GLY A 28 -4.30 -2.97 -2.35
N LEU A 29 -3.38 -2.97 -3.32
CA LEU A 29 -1.94 -3.06 -3.07
C LEU A 29 -1.45 -1.83 -2.29
N LYS A 30 -1.86 -0.62 -2.68
CA LYS A 30 -1.49 0.61 -1.96
C LYS A 30 -1.98 0.61 -0.51
N ALA A 31 -3.20 0.13 -0.26
CA ALA A 31 -3.73 0.02 1.10
C ALA A 31 -2.93 -0.99 1.94
N THR A 32 -2.56 -2.12 1.34
CA THR A 32 -1.73 -3.14 2.00
C THR A 32 -0.34 -2.61 2.32
N VAL A 33 0.31 -1.92 1.37
CA VAL A 33 1.64 -1.34 1.58
C VAL A 33 1.62 -0.32 2.72
N CYS A 34 0.65 0.60 2.72
CA CYS A 34 0.50 1.59 3.78
C CYS A 34 0.39 0.93 5.17
N ARG A 35 -0.46 -0.10 5.29
CA ARG A 35 -0.62 -0.85 6.54
C ARG A 35 0.68 -1.55 6.97
N LEU A 36 1.40 -2.17 6.03
CA LEU A 36 2.66 -2.85 6.33
C LEU A 36 3.75 -1.86 6.75
N GLU A 37 3.75 -0.65 6.18
CA GLU A 37 4.68 0.41 6.58
C GLU A 37 4.40 0.90 8.01
N ASP A 38 3.12 1.08 8.37
CA ASP A 38 2.69 1.42 9.72
C ASP A 38 3.08 0.33 10.74
N ASP A 39 2.80 -0.94 10.41
CA ASP A 39 3.16 -2.08 11.26
C ASP A 39 4.68 -2.18 11.45
N ASN A 40 5.45 -1.98 10.37
CA ASN A 40 6.91 -1.95 10.44
C ASN A 40 7.43 -0.80 11.30
N GLU A 41 6.80 0.38 11.24
CA GLU A 41 7.19 1.52 12.05
C GLU A 41 6.96 1.25 13.54
N ILE A 42 5.83 0.62 13.91
CA ILE A 42 5.56 0.18 15.28
C ILE A 42 6.65 -0.79 15.74
N LEU A 43 6.99 -1.79 14.92
CA LEU A 43 8.01 -2.78 15.23
C LEU A 43 9.40 -2.15 15.38
N ARG A 44 9.77 -1.18 14.52
CA ARG A 44 11.03 -0.44 14.64
C ARG A 44 11.09 0.39 15.92
N ARG A 45 10.01 1.06 16.28
CA ARG A 45 9.94 1.82 17.54
C ARG A 45 10.07 0.90 18.75
N ALA A 46 9.39 -0.25 18.73
CA ALA A 46 9.51 -1.25 19.78
C ALA A 46 10.94 -1.79 19.89
N SER A 47 11.59 -2.11 18.76
CA SER A 47 12.96 -2.62 18.78
C SER A 47 13.96 -1.60 19.31
N ILE A 48 13.82 -0.33 18.95
CA ILE A 48 14.65 0.76 19.49
C ILE A 48 14.44 0.91 21.00
N PHE A 49 13.19 0.94 21.45
CA PHE A 49 12.85 1.05 22.86
C PHE A 49 13.49 -0.08 23.68
N PHE A 50 13.30 -1.33 23.27
CA PHE A 50 13.87 -2.48 23.97
C PHE A 50 15.39 -2.56 23.88
N ALA A 51 15.99 -2.16 22.75
CA ALA A 51 17.45 -2.10 22.63
C ALA A 51 18.06 -1.08 23.61
N GLY A 52 17.37 0.03 23.89
CA GLY A 52 17.78 1.01 24.89
C GLY A 52 17.64 0.51 26.34
N GLU A 53 16.59 -0.26 26.65
CA GLU A 53 16.42 -0.88 27.98
C GLU A 53 17.41 -2.02 28.24
N LEU A 54 17.90 -2.68 27.18
CA LEU A 54 18.82 -3.82 27.29
C LEU A 54 20.30 -3.42 27.28
N ASP A 55 20.66 -2.14 27.08
CA ASP A 55 22.06 -1.69 27.13
C ASP A 55 22.56 -1.65 28.60
N PRO A 56 23.45 -2.57 29.01
CA PRO A 56 23.96 -2.60 30.38
C PRO A 56 25.02 -1.51 30.64
N ARG A 57 25.38 -0.70 29.63
CA ARG A 57 26.41 0.35 29.74
C ARG A 57 25.86 1.70 30.21
N GLY A 58 24.56 1.80 30.46
CA GLY A 58 23.85 2.99 30.92
C GLY A 58 23.65 3.12 32.44
N ARG A 59 24.49 2.49 33.27
CA ARG A 59 24.56 2.74 34.72
C ARG A 59 25.96 3.13 35.15
#